data_AF-A0A7S1Z6J8-F1
#
_entry.id   AF-A0A7S1Z6J8-F1
#
_cell.length_a   1.000
_cell.length_b   1.000
_cell.length_c   1.000
_cell.angle_alpha   90.00
_cell.angle_beta   90.00
_cell.angle_gamma   90.00
#
_symmetry.space_group_name_H-M   'P 1'
#
loop_
_entity.id
_entity.type
_entity.pdbx_description
1 polymer ?
#
loop_
_entity_poly.entity_id
_entity_poly.type
_entity_poly.pdbx_seq_one_letter_code
_entity_poly.pdbx_strand_id
1 'polypeptide(L)'
;RRRAVEMLRGSGRTTTTTENAEGITGGGATTTTTTTTTTTTEEEETYEDVLRGGRNARLALRFYLWHYVAFALIAVPVWFLDQFRCPELLPLYDALPFPLKGATLHVVWHACSGLGAFLFLQFLTVCRAEELGVECRMGRAVAGWVPVATSRNEEGSAAGKRKGE
;
A
#
# COMPACT_ATOMS: atom_id res chain seq x y z
N ARG A 1 19.60 -2.53 -13.27
CA ARG A 1 18.18 -2.20 -13.55
C ARG A 1 17.79 -2.29 -15.03
N ARG A 2 18.60 -1.84 -16.00
CA ARG A 2 18.25 -1.96 -17.44
C ARG A 2 18.21 -3.40 -18.00
N ARG A 3 19.05 -4.32 -17.49
CA ARG A 3 19.09 -5.73 -17.93
C ARG A 3 17.94 -6.64 -17.45
N ALA A 4 17.17 -6.22 -16.45
CA ALA A 4 16.01 -7.01 -15.98
C ALA A 4 14.76 -6.80 -16.84
N VAL A 5 14.71 -5.70 -17.60
CA VAL A 5 13.59 -5.36 -18.49
C VAL A 5 13.69 -6.10 -19.83
N GLU A 6 14.91 -6.40 -20.30
CA GLU A 6 15.11 -7.12 -21.56
C GLU A 6 14.77 -8.62 -21.48
N MET A 7 14.82 -9.23 -20.29
CA MET A 7 14.48 -10.66 -20.11
C MET A 7 12.97 -10.93 -20.01
N LEU A 8 12.13 -9.91 -19.82
CA LEU A 8 10.66 -10.03 -19.83
C LEU A 8 10.04 -9.77 -21.20
N ARG A 9 10.86 -9.50 -22.24
CA ARG A 9 10.43 -9.46 -23.63
C ARG A 9 10.34 -10.87 -24.20
N GLY A 10 9.69 -11.76 -23.46
CA GLY A 10 9.45 -13.14 -23.83
C GLY A 10 8.30 -13.23 -24.83
N SER A 11 8.64 -13.49 -26.09
CA SER A 11 7.85 -14.22 -27.08
C SER A 11 6.32 -13.99 -27.02
N GLY A 12 5.86 -12.84 -27.52
CA GLY A 12 4.45 -12.64 -27.85
C GLY A 12 4.00 -13.71 -28.83
N ARG A 13 3.15 -14.64 -28.36
CA ARG A 13 2.56 -15.68 -29.20
C ARG A 13 1.33 -15.08 -29.86
N THR A 14 1.47 -14.68 -31.11
CA THR A 14 0.34 -14.20 -31.91
C THR A 14 -0.56 -15.38 -32.26
N THR A 15 -1.72 -15.46 -31.63
CA THR A 15 -2.71 -16.50 -31.93
C THR A 15 -3.69 -15.94 -32.95
N THR A 16 -3.53 -16.31 -34.22
CA THR A 16 -4.43 -15.89 -35.29
C THR A 16 -5.59 -16.89 -35.37
N THR A 17 -6.77 -16.48 -34.91
CA THR A 17 -7.99 -17.28 -35.05
C THR A 17 -8.71 -16.82 -36.32
N THR A 18 -8.65 -17.63 -37.38
CA THR A 18 -9.45 -17.42 -38.60
C THR A 18 -10.79 -18.12 -38.44
N GLU A 19 -11.87 -17.35 -38.38
CA GLU A 19 -13.24 -17.84 -38.37
C GLU A 19 -13.81 -17.73 -39.80
N ASN A 20 -14.00 -18.87 -40.48
CA ASN A 20 -14.65 -18.90 -41.79
C ASN A 20 -16.15 -19.11 -41.58
N ALA A 21 -16.95 -18.08 -41.85
CA ALA A 21 -18.40 -18.20 -41.89
C ALA A 21 -18.84 -18.63 -43.29
N GLU A 22 -19.30 -19.88 -43.43
CA GLU A 22 -19.91 -20.38 -44.67
C GLU A 22 -21.42 -20.09 -44.68
N GLY A 23 -21.84 -19.11 -45.47
CA GLY A 23 -23.25 -18.86 -45.79
C GLY A 23 -23.62 -19.44 -47.14
N ILE A 24 -24.55 -20.42 -47.17
CA ILE A 24 -25.12 -20.98 -48.39
C ILE A 24 -26.36 -20.16 -48.78
N THR A 25 -26.25 -19.35 -49.83
CA THR A 25 -27.41 -18.80 -50.55
C THR A 25 -27.19 -18.96 -52.05
N GLY A 26 -28.13 -19.64 -52.71
CA GLY A 26 -28.09 -19.92 -54.14
C GLY A 26 -28.22 -18.65 -54.98
N GLY A 27 -27.38 -18.56 -56.02
CA GLY A 27 -27.47 -17.56 -57.09
C GLY A 27 -26.40 -16.47 -57.02
N GLY A 28 -25.31 -16.65 -57.78
CA GLY A 28 -24.31 -15.61 -58.07
C GLY A 28 -23.30 -15.37 -56.94
N ALA A 29 -22.26 -16.22 -56.86
CA ALA A 29 -21.27 -16.17 -55.78
C ALA A 29 -20.25 -15.03 -55.96
N THR A 30 -20.42 -13.95 -55.21
CA THR A 30 -19.35 -12.97 -54.92
C THR A 30 -18.88 -13.22 -53.50
N THR A 31 -17.71 -13.84 -53.33
CA THR A 31 -17.13 -14.17 -52.03
C THR A 31 -16.48 -12.93 -51.42
N THR A 32 -17.20 -12.20 -50.57
CA THR A 32 -16.64 -11.10 -49.79
C THR A 32 -16.01 -11.66 -48.51
N THR A 33 -14.68 -11.67 -48.46
CA THR A 33 -13.92 -12.09 -47.26
C THR A 33 -13.75 -10.89 -46.34
N THR A 34 -14.53 -10.82 -45.26
CA THR A 34 -14.38 -9.78 -44.23
C THR A 34 -13.33 -10.24 -43.22
N THR A 35 -12.13 -9.67 -43.26
CA THR A 35 -11.08 -9.92 -42.26
C THR A 35 -11.25 -8.92 -41.11
N THR A 36 -11.83 -9.34 -39.99
CA THR A 36 -11.87 -8.54 -38.76
C THR A 36 -10.57 -8.75 -37.99
N THR A 37 -9.70 -7.73 -37.96
CA THR A 37 -8.48 -7.76 -37.15
C THR A 37 -8.82 -7.23 -35.75
N THR A 38 -9.00 -8.13 -34.79
CA THR A 38 -9.19 -7.76 -33.37
C THR A 38 -7.82 -7.68 -32.71
N THR A 39 -7.28 -6.47 -32.58
CA THR A 39 -6.03 -6.22 -31.86
C THR A 39 -6.32 -6.25 -30.36
N THR A 40 -5.99 -7.37 -29.69
CA THR A 40 -6.18 -7.55 -28.25
C THR A 40 -5.15 -6.75 -27.46
N THR A 41 -5.63 -5.74 -26.71
CA THR A 41 -4.88 -4.86 -25.79
C THR A 41 -4.51 -5.53 -24.46
N GLU A 42 -4.37 -6.86 -24.41
CA GLU A 42 -4.13 -7.63 -23.18
C GLU A 42 -2.68 -7.54 -22.65
N GLU A 43 -1.71 -7.19 -23.51
CA GLU A 43 -0.30 -7.10 -23.08
C GLU A 43 0.00 -5.86 -22.21
N GLU A 44 -0.79 -4.79 -22.33
CA GLU A 44 -0.54 -3.55 -21.57
C GLU A 44 -1.02 -3.65 -20.11
N GLU A 45 -2.09 -4.42 -19.87
CA GLU A 45 -2.67 -4.63 -18.53
C GLU A 45 -1.74 -5.42 -17.60
N THR A 46 -1.01 -6.40 -18.17
CA THR A 46 -0.10 -7.27 -17.40
C THR A 46 1.11 -6.51 -16.83
N TYR A 47 1.63 -5.51 -17.56
CA TYR A 47 2.80 -4.73 -17.12
C TYR A 47 2.45 -3.76 -15.99
N GLU A 48 1.27 -3.13 -16.04
CA GLU A 48 0.80 -2.22 -15.00
C GLU A 48 0.62 -2.94 -13.66
N ASP A 49 0.10 -4.17 -13.65
CA ASP A 49 -0.10 -4.93 -12.42
C ASP A 49 1.23 -5.34 -11.75
N VAL A 50 2.23 -5.72 -12.54
CA VAL A 50 3.58 -6.03 -12.03
C VAL A 50 4.23 -4.77 -11.41
N LEU A 51 4.07 -3.60 -12.05
CA LEU A 51 4.58 -2.34 -11.54
C LEU A 51 3.84 -1.87 -10.28
N ARG A 52 2.53 -2.15 -10.17
CA ARG A 52 1.69 -1.84 -9.00
C ARG A 52 2.08 -2.66 -7.77
N GLY A 53 2.23 -3.98 -7.91
CA GLY A 53 2.66 -4.85 -6.80
C GLY A 53 4.00 -4.40 -6.21
N GLY A 54 4.96 -4.02 -7.06
CA GLY A 54 6.27 -3.54 -6.61
C GLY A 54 6.26 -2.25 -5.77
N ARG A 55 5.20 -1.42 -5.85
CA ARG A 55 5.07 -0.17 -5.08
C ARG A 55 4.39 -0.39 -3.73
N ASN A 56 3.29 -1.14 -3.71
CA ASN A 56 2.58 -1.47 -2.47
C ASN A 56 3.46 -2.31 -1.54
N ALA A 57 4.18 -3.32 -2.05
CA ALA A 57 5.11 -4.11 -1.26
C ALA A 57 6.19 -3.26 -0.55
N ARG A 58 6.76 -2.27 -1.25
CA ARG A 58 7.73 -1.35 -0.64
C ARG A 58 7.11 -0.47 0.44
N LEU A 59 5.86 -0.04 0.24
CA LEU A 59 5.15 0.76 1.22
C LEU A 59 4.83 -0.06 2.47
N ALA A 60 4.34 -1.29 2.28
CA ALA A 60 4.08 -2.25 3.36
C ALA A 60 5.35 -2.50 4.19
N LEU A 61 6.48 -2.79 3.54
CA LEU A 61 7.77 -2.98 4.23
C LEU A 61 8.20 -1.77 5.06
N ARG A 62 7.91 -0.55 4.60
CA ARG A 62 8.20 0.66 5.39
C ARG A 62 7.34 0.74 6.64
N PHE A 63 6.04 0.47 6.54
CA PHE A 63 5.16 0.41 7.72
C PHE A 63 5.59 -0.67 8.70
N TYR A 64 5.95 -1.85 8.20
CA TYR A 64 6.46 -2.94 9.02
C TYR A 64 7.76 -2.57 9.74
N LEU A 65 8.71 -1.95 9.03
CA LEU A 65 9.95 -1.47 9.63
C LEU A 65 9.69 -0.42 10.72
N TRP A 66 8.82 0.56 10.46
CA TRP A 66 8.45 1.57 11.46
C TRP A 66 7.74 0.96 12.67
N HIS A 67 6.85 -0.01 12.45
CA HIS A 67 6.23 -0.78 13.52
C HIS A 67 7.29 -1.47 14.38
N TYR A 68 8.25 -2.16 13.76
CA TYR A 68 9.32 -2.86 14.48
C TYR A 68 10.17 -1.89 15.32
N VAL A 69 10.53 -0.73 14.77
CA VAL A 69 11.26 0.30 15.51
C VAL A 69 10.43 0.83 16.68
N ALA A 70 9.18 1.24 16.45
CA ALA A 70 8.34 1.84 17.49
C ALA A 70 7.98 0.84 18.60
N PHE A 71 7.61 -0.39 18.24
CA PHE A 71 7.14 -1.40 19.17
C PHE A 71 8.29 -2.21 19.78
N ALA A 72 9.06 -2.92 18.95
CA ALA A 72 10.05 -3.86 19.43
C ALA A 72 11.32 -3.18 19.97
N LEU A 73 11.79 -2.10 19.34
CA LEU A 73 13.03 -1.44 19.75
C LEU A 73 12.83 -0.34 20.82
N ILE A 74 11.63 0.24 20.92
CA ILE A 74 11.36 1.33 21.88
C ILE A 74 10.37 0.87 22.95
N ALA A 75 9.14 0.51 22.57
CA ALA A 75 8.10 0.21 23.55
C ALA A 75 8.50 -0.97 24.45
N VAL A 76 8.99 -2.09 23.90
CA VAL A 76 9.36 -3.27 24.68
C VAL A 76 10.47 -2.96 25.70
N PRO A 77 11.63 -2.36 25.33
CA PRO A 77 12.65 -1.99 26.31
C PRO A 77 12.15 -0.99 27.37
N VAL A 78 11.33 0.00 26.98
CA VAL A 78 10.75 0.97 27.93
C VAL A 78 9.86 0.26 28.94
N TRP A 79 9.02 -0.67 28.49
CA TRP A 79 8.18 -1.48 29.38
C TRP A 79 9.03 -2.33 30.33
N PHE A 80 10.08 -2.98 29.83
CA PHE A 80 11.01 -3.73 30.67
C PHE A 80 11.67 -2.82 31.73
N LEU A 81 12.19 -1.66 31.34
CA LEU A 81 12.78 -0.71 32.28
C LEU A 81 11.77 -0.25 33.34
N ASP A 82 10.53 0.04 32.94
CA ASP A 82 9.44 0.44 33.84
C ASP A 82 9.11 -0.66 34.86
N GLN A 83 9.04 -1.94 34.44
CA GLN A 83 8.76 -3.05 35.36
C GLN A 83 9.90 -3.34 36.34
N PHE A 84 11.15 -3.30 35.87
CA PHE A 84 12.29 -3.72 36.68
C PHE A 84 12.94 -2.61 37.51
N ARG A 85 12.71 -1.33 37.18
CA ARG A 85 13.36 -0.17 37.83
C ARG A 85 12.38 0.86 38.38
N CYS A 86 11.11 0.48 38.57
CA CYS A 86 10.08 1.39 39.07
C CYS A 86 10.49 2.13 40.37
N PRO A 87 11.04 1.47 41.41
CA PRO A 87 11.41 2.15 42.65
C PRO A 87 12.49 3.23 42.45
N GLU A 88 13.48 2.97 41.61
CA GLU A 88 14.56 3.92 41.33
C GLU A 88 14.14 5.09 40.44
N LEU A 89 13.10 4.90 39.62
CA LEU A 89 12.58 5.92 38.70
C LEU A 89 11.53 6.83 39.34
N LEU A 90 10.92 6.41 40.45
CA LEU A 90 9.88 7.19 41.15
C LEU A 90 10.32 8.63 41.50
N PRO A 91 11.52 8.88 42.07
CA PRO A 91 11.96 10.23 42.37
C PRO A 91 12.13 11.10 41.12
N LEU A 92 12.46 10.48 39.98
CA LEU A 92 12.58 11.18 38.70
C LEU A 92 11.21 11.61 38.18
N TYR A 93 10.20 10.75 38.29
CA TYR A 93 8.83 11.06 37.85
C TYR A 93 8.19 12.19 38.68
N ASP A 94 8.49 12.23 39.98
CA ASP A 94 8.01 13.29 40.89
C ASP A 94 8.71 14.64 40.65
N ALA A 95 9.93 14.60 40.11
CA ALA A 95 10.71 15.79 39.76
C ALA A 95 10.32 16.42 38.41
N LEU A 96 9.47 15.76 37.60
CA LEU A 96 9.03 16.31 36.31
C LEU A 96 8.16 17.57 36.49
N PRO A 97 8.34 18.59 35.62
CA PRO A 97 7.54 19.80 35.67
C PRO A 97 6.09 19.53 35.24
N PHE A 98 5.14 20.34 35.74
CA PHE A 98 3.76 20.34 35.26
C PHE A 98 3.71 20.71 33.76
N PRO A 99 2.96 20.00 32.90
CA PRO A 99 1.91 19.01 33.20
C PRO A 99 2.38 17.55 33.25
N LEU A 100 3.67 17.28 33.13
CA LEU A 100 4.24 15.93 33.06
C LEU A 100 4.55 15.32 34.43
N LYS A 101 4.21 16.01 35.52
CA LYS A 101 4.44 15.52 36.87
C LYS A 101 3.69 14.20 37.09
N GLY A 102 4.41 13.15 37.46
CA GLY A 102 3.85 11.80 37.62
C GLY A 102 3.69 11.01 36.32
N ALA A 103 4.13 11.55 35.18
CA ALA A 103 4.18 10.78 33.93
C ALA A 103 5.28 9.71 34.03
N THR A 104 4.88 8.45 34.09
CA THR A 104 5.80 7.30 34.17
C THR A 104 6.25 6.87 32.78
N LEU A 105 7.32 6.08 32.70
CA LEU A 105 7.71 5.38 31.46
C LEU A 105 6.57 4.51 30.91
N HIS A 106 5.64 4.06 31.75
CA HIS A 106 4.41 3.38 31.34
C HIS A 106 3.57 4.18 30.33
N VAL A 107 3.47 5.51 30.51
CA VAL A 107 2.73 6.38 29.58
C VAL A 107 3.43 6.43 28.23
N VAL A 108 4.77 6.51 28.24
CA VAL A 108 5.59 6.45 27.01
C VAL A 108 5.41 5.10 26.31
N TRP A 109 5.37 4.01 27.07
CA TRP A 109 5.08 2.68 26.53
C TRP A 109 3.71 2.63 25.84
N HIS A 110 2.64 3.14 26.46
CA HIS A 110 1.32 3.21 25.81
C HIS A 110 1.34 3.99 24.50
N ALA A 111 2.02 5.13 24.45
CA ALA A 111 2.13 5.94 23.24
C ALA A 111 2.88 5.19 22.12
N CYS A 112 4.05 4.61 22.44
CA CYS A 112 4.85 3.87 21.47
C CYS A 112 4.19 2.56 21.02
N SER A 113 3.57 1.82 21.93
CA SER A 113 2.84 0.58 21.62
C SER A 113 1.60 0.85 20.77
N GLY A 114 0.84 1.90 21.10
CA GLY A 114 -0.30 2.36 20.30
C GLY A 114 0.11 2.78 18.89
N LEU A 115 1.20 3.56 18.76
CA LEU A 115 1.75 3.92 17.45
C LEU A 115 2.24 2.69 16.68
N GLY A 116 2.93 1.77 17.34
CA GLY A 116 3.37 0.51 16.76
C GLY A 116 2.20 -0.33 16.22
N ALA A 117 1.15 -0.49 17.03
CA ALA A 117 -0.07 -1.21 16.63
C ALA A 117 -0.76 -0.52 15.44
N PHE A 118 -0.85 0.81 15.46
CA PHE A 118 -1.39 1.58 14.35
C PHE A 118 -0.60 1.35 13.05
N LEU A 119 0.73 1.41 13.09
CA LEU A 119 1.58 1.16 11.92
C LEU A 119 1.45 -0.27 11.41
N PHE A 120 1.27 -1.24 12.31
CA PHE A 120 1.01 -2.63 11.93
C PHE A 120 -0.33 -2.81 11.21
N LEU A 121 -1.38 -2.12 11.68
CA LEU A 121 -2.66 -2.08 10.97
C LEU A 121 -2.51 -1.48 9.57
N GLN A 122 -1.75 -0.38 9.43
CA GLN A 122 -1.47 0.21 8.11
C GLN A 122 -0.73 -0.76 7.19
N PHE A 123 0.24 -1.52 7.72
CA PHE A 123 0.91 -2.59 6.98
C PHE A 123 -0.09 -3.62 6.45
N LEU A 124 -0.97 -4.15 7.31
CA LEU A 124 -1.99 -5.13 6.93
C LEU A 124 -2.96 -4.55 5.89
N THR A 125 -3.36 -3.29 6.03
CA THR A 125 -4.21 -2.60 5.05
C THR A 125 -3.54 -2.49 3.68
N VAL A 126 -2.25 -2.16 3.61
CA VAL A 126 -1.52 -2.09 2.33
C VAL A 126 -1.37 -3.47 1.68
N CYS A 127 -1.06 -4.50 2.47
CA CYS A 127 -1.02 -5.88 1.95
C CYS A 127 -2.38 -6.30 1.39
N ARG A 128 -3.48 -5.99 2.09
CA ARG A 128 -4.82 -6.30 1.59
C ARG A 128 -5.18 -5.49 0.34
N ALA A 129 -4.78 -4.22 0.27
CA ALA A 129 -4.98 -3.39 -0.90
C ALA A 129 -4.21 -3.91 -2.12
N GLU A 130 -3.01 -4.47 -1.91
CA GLU A 130 -2.24 -5.14 -2.97
C GLU A 130 -2.96 -6.36 -3.52
N GLU A 131 -3.54 -7.21 -2.66
CA GLU A 131 -4.37 -8.35 -3.09
C GLU A 131 -5.62 -7.93 -3.89
N LEU A 132 -6.13 -6.72 -3.64
CA LEU A 132 -7.29 -6.16 -4.33
C LEU A 132 -6.92 -5.33 -5.58
N GLY A 133 -5.64 -5.26 -5.95
CA GLY A 133 -5.18 -4.45 -7.08
C GLY A 133 -5.33 -2.93 -6.88
N VAL A 134 -5.51 -2.48 -5.63
CA VAL A 134 -5.70 -1.06 -5.30
C VAL A 134 -4.35 -0.39 -5.05
N GLU A 135 -4.05 0.66 -5.81
CA GLU A 135 -2.82 1.44 -5.61
C GLU A 135 -2.89 2.28 -4.34
N CYS A 136 -1.95 2.04 -3.42
CA CYS A 136 -1.80 2.82 -2.20
C CYS A 136 -0.70 3.88 -2.32
N ARG A 137 -0.87 4.99 -1.60
CA ARG A 137 0.14 6.03 -1.42
C ARG A 137 0.35 6.30 0.07
N MET A 138 1.55 6.78 0.39
CA MET A 138 1.85 7.25 1.73
C MET A 138 1.32 8.68 1.87
N GLY A 139 0.16 8.82 2.51
CA GLY A 139 -0.40 10.10 2.93
C GLY A 139 0.04 10.50 4.34
N ARG A 140 -0.47 11.63 4.80
CA ARG A 140 -0.28 12.15 6.17
C ARG A 140 -1.63 12.63 6.70
N ALA A 141 -2.10 12.07 7.81
CA ALA A 141 -3.45 12.36 8.34
C ALA A 141 -3.47 13.39 9.49
N VAL A 142 -2.55 13.29 10.45
CA VAL A 142 -2.55 14.14 11.66
C VAL A 142 -1.44 15.18 11.58
N ALA A 143 -1.81 16.44 11.31
CA ALA A 143 -0.91 17.60 11.25
C ALA A 143 0.37 17.41 10.39
N GLY A 144 0.36 16.45 9.46
CA GLY A 144 1.52 16.13 8.62
C GLY A 144 2.50 15.09 9.18
N TRP A 145 2.30 14.59 10.41
CA TRP A 145 3.33 13.79 11.10
C TRP A 145 3.10 12.29 11.04
N VAL A 146 1.85 11.84 11.16
CA VAL A 146 1.54 10.41 11.19
C VAL A 146 1.39 9.86 9.77
N PRO A 147 2.24 8.91 9.34
CA PRO A 147 2.12 8.29 8.03
C PRO A 147 0.87 7.41 7.98
N VAL A 148 0.06 7.57 6.92
CA VAL A 148 -1.17 6.80 6.71
C VAL A 148 -1.21 6.30 5.28
N ALA A 149 -1.62 5.05 5.07
CA ALA A 149 -1.86 4.55 3.73
C ALA A 149 -3.20 5.11 3.22
N THR A 150 -3.17 5.80 2.09
CA THR A 150 -4.37 6.30 1.41
C THR A 150 -4.51 5.64 0.05
N SER A 151 -5.75 5.37 -0.37
CA SER A 151 -6.00 4.89 -1.73
C SER A 151 -5.96 6.07 -2.70
N ARG A 152 -5.47 5.83 -3.93
CA ARG A 152 -5.38 6.88 -4.96
C ARG A 152 -6.74 7.45 -5.38
N ASN A 153 -7.83 6.74 -5.13
CA ASN A 153 -9.18 7.12 -5.57
C ASN A 153 -9.82 8.24 -4.71
N GLU A 154 -9.33 8.49 -3.50
CA GLU A 154 -9.94 9.47 -2.58
C GLU A 154 -9.37 10.89 -2.70
N GLU A 155 -8.20 11.09 -3.34
CA GLU A 155 -7.57 12.42 -3.48
C GLU A 155 -8.43 13.39 -4.33
N GLY A 156 -9.31 12.88 -5.20
CA GLY A 156 -10.26 13.69 -5.98
C GLY A 156 -11.53 14.09 -5.22
N SER A 157 -11.86 13.42 -4.10
CA SER A 157 -13.12 13.65 -3.39
C SER A 157 -12.97 14.61 -2.20
N ALA A 158 -11.81 14.59 -1.52
CA ALA A 158 -11.59 15.40 -0.31
C ALA A 158 -11.17 16.86 -0.60
N ALA A 159 -10.65 17.17 -1.79
CA ALA A 159 -10.26 18.53 -2.17
C ALA A 159 -11.44 19.43 -2.64
N GLY A 160 -12.66 18.89 -2.73
CA GLY A 160 -13.84 19.57 -3.26
C GLY A 160 -14.77 20.25 -2.25
N LYS A 161 -14.52 20.17 -0.93
CA LYS A 161 -15.39 20.76 0.10
C LYS A 161 -14.61 21.63 1.09
N ARG A 162 -14.28 22.86 0.68
CA ARG A 162 -14.10 24.02 1.57
C ARG A 162 -13.99 25.31 0.75
N LYS A 163 -15.09 25.69 0.10
CA LYS A 163 -15.36 27.05 -0.37
C LYS A 163 -16.84 27.33 -0.10
N GLY A 164 -17.12 28.15 0.91
CA GLY A 164 -18.47 28.56 1.28
C GLY A 164 -18.73 28.35 2.77
N GLU A 165 -18.26 29.30 3.58
CA GLU A 165 -19.08 30.18 4.43
C GLU A 165 -18.18 31.15 5.20
#